data_AF-A0A852XAU1-F1
#
_entry.id   AF-A0A852XAU1-F1
#
_cell.length_a   1.000
_cell.length_b   1.000
_cell.length_c   1.000
_cell.angle_alpha   90.00
_cell.angle_beta   90.00
_cell.angle_gamma   90.00
#
_symmetry.space_group_name_H-M   'P 1'
#
loop_
_entity.id
_entity.type
_entity.pdbx_description
1 polymer ?
#
loop_
_entity_poly.entity_id
_entity_poly.type
_entity_poly.pdbx_seq_one_letter_code
_entity_poly.pdbx_strand_id
1 'polypeptide(L)'
;MPTASTSPTGTGARARPRRLLVAATVLAVLAQLWALYLYEPGPPGPEILPHADKLVHAAIFALPVVLAGAARLRWGLLLLVLAVHAPVSEVVQLTWLPGRSGDPWDVLADLAGLAVAAALVAWCFSPDEPAPPAPALGDDADRPLDRGDAGGDH
;
A
#
# COMPACT_ATOMS: atom_id res chain seq x y z
N MET A 1 -12.16 -50.05 14.17
CA MET A 1 -13.04 -48.86 14.26
C MET A 1 -12.15 -47.64 14.46
N PRO A 2 -11.80 -46.86 13.42
CA PRO A 2 -11.00 -45.65 13.57
C PRO A 2 -11.90 -44.45 13.89
N THR A 3 -11.63 -43.76 15.00
CA THR A 3 -12.29 -42.50 15.38
C THR A 3 -11.67 -41.34 14.60
N ALA A 4 -12.52 -40.60 13.89
CA ALA A 4 -12.13 -39.41 13.14
C ALA A 4 -11.74 -38.26 14.09
N SER A 5 -10.55 -37.70 13.89
CA SER A 5 -10.11 -36.46 14.52
C SER A 5 -10.63 -35.26 13.72
N THR A 6 -11.66 -34.58 14.23
CA THR A 6 -12.08 -33.27 13.73
C THR A 6 -11.12 -32.18 14.22
N SER A 7 -10.34 -31.60 13.31
CA SER A 7 -9.56 -30.39 13.58
C SER A 7 -10.45 -29.14 13.45
N PRO A 8 -10.36 -28.17 14.37
CA PRO A 8 -11.20 -26.97 14.33
C PRO A 8 -10.79 -25.99 13.22
N THR A 9 -11.79 -25.53 12.48
CA THR A 9 -11.71 -24.60 11.35
C THR A 9 -11.28 -23.20 11.80
N GLY A 10 -9.98 -22.91 11.71
CA GLY A 10 -9.39 -21.60 12.04
C GLY A 10 -9.53 -20.55 10.93
N THR A 11 -10.76 -20.17 10.55
CA THR A 11 -11.01 -19.21 9.45
C THR A 11 -11.30 -17.78 9.92
N GLY A 12 -11.60 -17.57 11.21
CA GLY A 12 -12.12 -16.29 11.73
C GLY A 12 -11.09 -15.20 12.08
N ALA A 13 -9.88 -15.58 12.51
CA ALA A 13 -8.93 -14.62 13.08
C ALA A 13 -8.26 -13.70 12.02
N ARG A 14 -8.01 -14.21 10.81
CA ARG A 14 -7.36 -13.45 9.71
C ARG A 14 -8.29 -12.47 8.99
N ALA A 15 -9.60 -12.69 9.03
CA ALA A 15 -10.57 -11.85 8.32
C ALA A 15 -10.90 -10.51 9.03
N ARG A 16 -10.80 -10.48 10.36
CA ARG A 16 -11.05 -9.28 11.19
C ARG A 16 -10.06 -8.12 10.95
N PRO A 17 -8.73 -8.33 10.93
CA PRO A 17 -7.79 -7.23 10.73
C PRO A 17 -7.96 -6.56 9.36
N ARG A 18 -8.22 -7.34 8.30
CA ARG A 18 -8.45 -6.76 6.96
C ARG A 18 -9.69 -5.87 6.91
N ARG A 19 -10.80 -6.27 7.53
CA ARG A 19 -12.02 -5.45 7.57
C ARG A 19 -11.79 -4.12 8.30
N LEU A 20 -11.04 -4.15 9.40
CA LEU A 20 -10.67 -2.95 10.13
C LEU A 20 -9.76 -2.03 9.30
N LEU A 21 -8.77 -2.57 8.58
CA LEU A 21 -7.91 -1.78 7.70
C LEU A 21 -8.67 -1.18 6.51
N VAL A 22 -9.62 -1.91 5.94
CA VAL A 22 -10.52 -1.38 4.91
C VAL A 22 -11.36 -0.23 5.48
N ALA A 23 -11.97 -0.41 6.66
CA ALA A 23 -12.73 0.65 7.32
C ALA A 23 -11.85 1.87 7.63
N ALA A 24 -10.62 1.64 8.12
CA ALA A 24 -9.65 2.70 8.38
C ALA A 24 -9.26 3.43 7.08
N THR A 25 -9.07 2.72 5.97
CA THR A 25 -8.79 3.32 4.66
C THR A 25 -9.94 4.25 4.25
N VAL A 26 -11.19 3.78 4.37
CA VAL A 26 -12.38 4.59 4.06
C VAL A 26 -12.44 5.82 4.96
N LEU A 27 -12.24 5.65 6.27
CA LEU A 27 -12.23 6.77 7.21
C LEU A 27 -11.11 7.77 6.91
N ALA A 28 -9.94 7.32 6.49
CA ALA A 28 -8.84 8.19 6.10
C ALA A 28 -9.18 9.02 4.85
N VAL A 29 -9.81 8.41 3.84
CA VAL A 29 -10.30 9.15 2.66
C VAL A 29 -11.38 10.17 3.07
N LEU A 30 -12.32 9.78 3.93
CA LEU A 30 -13.36 10.70 4.39
C LEU A 30 -12.77 11.87 5.20
N ALA A 31 -11.80 11.59 6.07
CA ALA A 31 -11.08 12.60 6.84
C ALA A 31 -10.29 13.55 5.93
N GLN A 32 -9.64 13.02 4.89
CA GLN A 32 -8.95 13.80 3.87
C GLN A 32 -9.92 14.75 3.15
N LEU A 33 -11.05 14.23 2.66
CA LEU A 33 -12.07 15.05 1.98
C LEU A 33 -12.66 16.12 2.91
N TRP A 34 -12.93 15.77 4.16
CA TRP A 34 -13.39 16.72 5.17
C TRP A 34 -12.35 17.82 5.41
N ALA A 35 -11.08 17.45 5.58
CA ALA A 35 -9.98 18.40 5.84
C ALA A 35 -9.76 19.38 4.67
N LEU A 36 -9.86 18.89 3.44
CA LEU A 36 -9.64 19.69 2.24
C LEU A 36 -10.81 20.61 1.89
N TYR A 37 -12.05 20.16 2.14
CA TYR A 37 -13.24 20.82 1.60
C TYR A 37 -14.19 21.42 2.63
N LEU A 38 -14.17 20.94 3.87
CA LEU A 38 -15.17 21.31 4.89
C LEU A 38 -14.54 21.93 6.14
N TYR A 39 -13.27 21.61 6.41
CA TYR A 39 -12.56 22.21 7.52
C TYR A 39 -12.10 23.63 7.15
N GLU A 40 -12.36 24.59 8.02
CA GLU A 40 -11.82 25.95 7.93
C GLU A 40 -10.85 26.14 9.11
N PRO A 41 -9.55 26.36 8.84
CA PRO A 41 -8.62 26.65 9.91
C PRO A 41 -8.99 28.00 10.54
N GLY A 42 -8.95 28.03 11.88
CA GLY A 42 -9.11 29.28 12.63
C GLY A 42 -7.97 30.28 12.33
N PRO A 43 -8.01 31.48 12.94
CA PRO A 43 -6.97 32.49 12.77
C PRO A 43 -5.57 31.89 13.00
N PRO A 44 -4.57 32.30 12.21
CA PRO A 44 -3.21 31.79 12.37
C PRO A 44 -2.72 32.07 13.80
N GLY A 45 -2.48 31.00 14.55
CA GLY A 45 -1.82 31.06 15.85
C GLY A 45 -0.29 31.08 15.68
N PRO A 46 0.45 31.13 16.78
CA PRO A 46 1.90 30.97 16.75
C PRO A 46 2.27 29.64 16.08
N GLU A 47 3.04 29.68 14.98
CA GLU A 47 3.55 28.46 14.36
C GLU A 47 4.56 27.80 15.31
N ILE A 48 4.19 26.62 15.83
CA ILE A 48 5.06 25.82 16.72
C ILE A 48 6.19 25.16 15.90
N LEU A 49 5.90 24.81 14.64
CA LEU A 49 6.82 24.19 13.70
C LEU A 49 6.70 24.88 12.34
N PRO A 50 7.81 25.30 11.72
CA PRO A 50 7.79 25.86 10.36
C PRO A 50 7.19 24.87 9.37
N HIS A 51 6.31 25.34 8.49
CA HIS A 51 5.69 24.55 7.41
C HIS A 51 4.92 23.30 7.89
N ALA A 52 4.38 23.33 9.11
CA ALA A 52 3.61 22.22 9.67
C ALA A 52 2.38 21.85 8.83
N ASP A 53 1.79 22.84 8.16
CA ASP A 53 0.72 22.67 7.17
C ASP A 53 1.13 21.70 6.06
N LYS A 54 2.35 21.82 5.52
CA LYS A 54 2.84 20.93 4.46
C LYS A 54 2.99 19.49 4.94
N LEU A 55 3.39 19.29 6.19
CA LEU A 55 3.45 17.95 6.78
C LEU A 55 2.06 17.34 6.94
N VAL A 56 1.06 18.14 7.32
CA VAL A 56 -0.34 17.70 7.39
C VAL A 56 -0.83 17.30 6.00
N HIS A 57 -0.60 18.13 4.98
CA HIS A 57 -0.93 17.85 3.57
C HIS A 57 -0.33 16.52 3.09
N ALA A 58 0.98 16.36 3.24
CA ALA A 58 1.66 15.11 2.92
C ALA A 58 1.06 13.90 3.65
N ALA A 59 0.74 14.04 4.95
CA ALA A 59 0.18 12.97 5.75
C ALA A 59 -1.25 12.57 5.34
N ILE A 60 -2.14 13.53 5.09
CA ILE A 60 -3.54 13.25 4.72
C ILE A 60 -3.65 12.59 3.34
N PHE A 61 -2.70 12.83 2.43
CA PHE A 61 -2.61 12.14 1.14
C PHE A 61 -1.90 10.78 1.24
N ALA A 62 -0.86 10.66 2.07
CA ALA A 62 -0.12 9.41 2.25
C ALA A 62 -0.95 8.32 2.95
N LEU A 63 -1.66 8.67 4.03
CA LEU A 63 -2.28 7.72 4.94
C LEU A 63 -3.29 6.76 4.27
N PRO A 64 -4.21 7.21 3.39
CA PRO A 64 -5.11 6.30 2.68
C PRO A 64 -4.37 5.25 1.85
N VAL A 65 -3.26 5.61 1.19
CA VAL A 65 -2.47 4.69 0.37
C VAL A 65 -1.78 3.64 1.22
N VAL A 66 -1.18 4.05 2.35
CA VAL A 66 -0.53 3.12 3.28
C VAL A 66 -1.53 2.11 3.85
N LEU A 67 -2.70 2.58 4.28
CA LEU A 67 -3.76 1.72 4.80
C LEU A 67 -4.33 0.78 3.74
N ALA A 68 -4.50 1.27 2.50
CA ALA A 68 -4.92 0.44 1.37
C ALA A 68 -3.89 -0.65 1.05
N GLY A 69 -2.60 -0.32 1.09
CA GLY A 69 -1.49 -1.26 0.92
C GLY A 69 -1.49 -2.34 2.01
N ALA A 70 -1.58 -1.92 3.28
CA ALA A 70 -1.67 -2.84 4.42
C ALA A 70 -2.91 -3.76 4.34
N ALA A 71 -4.03 -3.25 3.80
CA ALA A 71 -5.26 -4.02 3.56
C ALA A 71 -5.19 -4.95 2.33
N ARG A 72 -4.07 -4.94 1.58
CA ARG A 72 -3.88 -5.63 0.28
C ARG A 72 -4.97 -5.26 -0.73
N LEU A 73 -5.36 -3.99 -0.76
CA LEU A 73 -6.25 -3.44 -1.78
C LEU A 73 -5.46 -3.02 -3.03
N ARG A 74 -6.17 -2.57 -4.07
CA ARG A 74 -5.58 -1.99 -5.28
C ARG A 74 -5.04 -0.58 -5.01
N TRP A 75 -4.06 -0.48 -4.12
CA TRP A 75 -3.50 0.80 -3.65
C TRP A 75 -2.89 1.63 -4.79
N GLY A 76 -2.37 1.02 -5.86
CA GLY A 76 -1.86 1.75 -7.03
C GLY A 76 -2.94 2.54 -7.78
N LEU A 77 -4.19 2.06 -7.80
CA LEU A 77 -5.30 2.83 -8.37
C LEU A 77 -5.68 4.01 -7.47
N LEU A 78 -5.72 3.77 -6.15
CA LEU A 78 -5.97 4.84 -5.18
C LEU A 78 -4.88 5.92 -5.25
N LEU A 79 -3.61 5.52 -5.32
CA LEU A 79 -2.46 6.40 -5.50
C LEU A 79 -2.64 7.30 -6.74
N LEU A 80 -3.00 6.73 -7.89
CA LEU A 80 -3.20 7.50 -9.12
C LEU A 80 -4.35 8.50 -8.98
N VAL A 81 -5.48 8.06 -8.40
CA VAL A 81 -6.62 8.95 -8.15
C VAL A 81 -6.22 10.11 -7.23
N LEU A 82 -5.51 9.82 -6.15
CA LEU A 82 -5.05 10.84 -5.21
C LEU A 82 -3.99 11.77 -5.81
N ALA A 83 -3.12 11.26 -6.68
CA ALA A 83 -2.13 12.09 -7.38
C ALA A 83 -2.79 13.10 -8.34
N VAL A 84 -3.90 12.72 -8.98
CA VAL A 84 -4.73 13.66 -9.76
C VAL A 84 -5.53 14.58 -8.83
N HIS A 85 -6.00 14.07 -7.70
CA HIS A 85 -6.79 14.82 -6.74
C HIS A 85 -6.00 15.99 -6.13
N ALA A 86 -4.71 15.83 -5.85
CA ALA A 86 -3.85 16.88 -5.27
C ALA A 86 -3.89 18.24 -6.02
N PRO A 87 -3.55 18.32 -7.32
CA PRO A 87 -3.68 19.58 -8.06
C PRO A 87 -5.14 20.01 -8.25
N VAL A 88 -6.09 19.07 -8.28
CA VAL A 88 -7.52 19.40 -8.41
C VAL A 88 -8.06 20.04 -7.12
N SER A 89 -7.69 19.54 -5.94
CA SER A 89 -8.10 20.10 -4.65
C SER A 89 -7.58 21.51 -4.47
N GLU A 90 -6.36 21.78 -4.91
CA GLU A 90 -5.76 23.12 -4.91
C GLU A 90 -6.56 24.09 -5.79
N VAL A 91 -6.88 23.70 -7.03
CA VAL A 91 -7.71 24.52 -7.93
C VAL A 91 -9.10 24.75 -7.33
N VAL A 92 -9.71 23.72 -6.74
CA VAL A 92 -11.01 23.83 -6.05
C VAL A 92 -10.92 24.81 -4.88
N GLN A 93 -9.86 24.73 -4.07
CA GLN A 93 -9.67 25.61 -2.93
C GLN A 93 -9.51 27.06 -3.37
N LEU A 94 -8.69 27.30 -4.40
CA LEU A 94 -8.46 28.64 -4.95
C LEU A 94 -9.71 29.25 -5.61
N THR A 95 -10.57 28.45 -6.23
CA THR A 95 -11.67 28.95 -7.07
C THR A 95 -13.05 28.88 -6.42
N TRP A 96 -13.28 27.91 -5.52
CA TRP A 96 -14.61 27.60 -4.99
C TRP A 96 -14.72 27.64 -3.47
N LEU A 97 -13.62 27.74 -2.71
CA LEU A 97 -13.67 27.83 -1.25
C LEU A 97 -13.24 29.21 -0.74
N PRO A 98 -14.20 30.08 -0.40
CA PRO A 98 -13.90 31.37 0.22
C PRO A 98 -13.07 31.19 1.49
N GLY A 99 -12.03 32.01 1.67
CA GLY A 99 -11.15 31.93 2.84
C GLY A 99 -10.03 30.89 2.75
N ARG A 100 -9.97 30.10 1.67
CA ARG A 100 -8.79 29.30 1.33
C ARG A 100 -7.98 30.00 0.25
N SER A 101 -6.70 30.25 0.54
CA SER A 101 -5.71 30.53 -0.50
C SER A 101 -5.14 29.19 -0.95
N GLY A 102 -5.30 28.85 -2.22
CA GLY A 102 -4.50 27.77 -2.78
C GLY A 102 -3.00 28.10 -2.65
N ASP A 103 -2.17 27.10 -2.37
CA ASP A 103 -0.71 27.17 -2.43
C ASP A 103 -0.15 26.02 -3.30
N PRO A 104 0.56 26.31 -4.41
CA PRO A 104 1.23 25.28 -5.22
C PRO A 104 2.20 24.39 -4.43
N TRP A 105 2.73 24.85 -3.30
CA TRP A 105 3.54 24.02 -2.41
C TRP A 105 2.75 22.92 -1.71
N ASP A 106 1.43 23.05 -1.56
CA ASP A 106 0.56 21.98 -1.07
C ASP A 106 0.51 20.83 -2.06
N VAL A 107 0.40 21.12 -3.36
CA VAL A 107 0.46 20.08 -4.41
C VAL A 107 1.78 19.30 -4.34
N LEU A 108 2.90 20.01 -4.13
CA LEU A 108 4.21 19.36 -4.00
C LEU A 108 4.28 18.51 -2.72
N ALA A 109 3.75 18.99 -1.61
CA ALA A 109 3.70 18.26 -0.35
C ALA A 109 2.83 16.99 -0.46
N ASP A 110 1.66 17.10 -1.07
CA ASP A 110 0.74 15.99 -1.31
C ASP A 110 1.40 14.90 -2.17
N LEU A 111 2.01 15.29 -3.29
CA LEU A 111 2.70 14.36 -4.19
C LEU A 111 3.92 13.72 -3.52
N ALA A 112 4.67 14.46 -2.71
CA ALA A 112 5.78 13.91 -1.92
C ALA A 112 5.28 12.88 -0.90
N GLY A 113 4.18 13.17 -0.20
CA GLY A 113 3.52 12.23 0.70
C GLY A 113 3.08 10.94 -0.01
N LEU A 114 2.47 11.06 -1.20
CA LEU A 114 2.09 9.92 -2.04
C LEU A 114 3.30 9.10 -2.49
N ALA A 115 4.40 9.74 -2.87
CA ALA A 115 5.63 9.05 -3.26
C ALA A 115 6.24 8.26 -2.09
N VAL A 116 6.28 8.86 -0.90
CA VAL A 116 6.73 8.18 0.34
C VAL A 116 5.81 7.01 0.67
N ALA A 117 4.49 7.18 0.57
CA ALA A 117 3.53 6.11 0.82
C ALA A 117 3.70 4.95 -0.17
N ALA A 118 3.89 5.23 -1.45
CA ALA A 118 4.14 4.22 -2.47
C ALA A 118 5.43 3.43 -2.18
N ALA A 119 6.52 4.13 -1.83
CA ALA A 119 7.78 3.49 -1.46
C ALA A 119 7.62 2.61 -0.21
N LEU A 120 6.94 3.10 0.83
CA LEU A 120 6.68 2.35 2.05
C LEU A 120 5.84 1.10 1.76
N VAL A 121 4.78 1.22 0.97
CA VAL A 121 3.92 0.09 0.63
C VAL A 121 4.67 -0.96 -0.19
N ALA A 122 5.45 -0.52 -1.17
CA ALA A 122 6.27 -1.43 -1.98
C ALA A 122 7.30 -2.18 -1.12
N TRP A 123 7.95 -1.49 -0.19
CA TRP A 123 8.95 -2.09 0.69
C TRP A 123 8.34 -3.05 1.72
N CYS A 124 7.24 -2.66 2.38
CA CYS A 124 6.70 -3.42 3.52
C CYS A 124 5.68 -4.50 3.12
N PHE A 125 5.05 -4.39 1.94
CA PHE A 125 3.94 -5.26 1.53
C PHE A 125 4.16 -5.94 0.17
N SER A 126 5.42 -6.10 -0.25
CA SER A 126 5.75 -6.92 -1.42
C SER A 126 5.10 -8.31 -1.29
N PRO A 127 4.50 -8.84 -2.38
CA PRO A 127 3.99 -10.20 -2.36
C PRO A 127 5.16 -11.15 -2.06
N ASP A 128 4.92 -12.16 -1.22
CA ASP A 128 5.88 -13.25 -1.04
C ASP A 128 6.20 -13.81 -2.43
N GLU A 129 7.49 -13.81 -2.81
CA GLU A 129 7.93 -14.41 -4.06
C GLU A 129 7.43 -15.86 -4.05
N PRO A 130 6.72 -16.32 -5.11
CA PRO A 130 6.24 -17.68 -5.15
C PRO A 130 7.46 -18.60 -4.97
N ALA A 131 7.39 -19.50 -3.97
CA ALA A 131 8.48 -20.43 -3.70
C ALA A 131 8.94 -21.05 -5.03
N PRO A 132 10.26 -21.10 -5.30
CA PRO A 132 10.76 -21.65 -6.55
C PRO A 132 10.14 -23.03 -6.75
N PRO A 133 9.72 -23.37 -7.99
CA PRO A 133 9.12 -24.67 -8.26
C PRO A 133 10.05 -25.74 -7.69
N ALA A 134 9.49 -26.69 -6.94
CA ALA A 134 10.27 -27.79 -6.38
C ALA A 134 11.11 -28.39 -7.53
N PRO A 135 12.41 -28.66 -7.30
CA PRO A 135 13.26 -29.24 -8.34
C PRO A 135 12.52 -30.43 -8.92
N ALA A 136 12.40 -30.46 -10.25
CA ALA A 136 11.69 -31.51 -10.94
C ALA A 136 12.30 -32.85 -10.51
N LEU A 137 11.54 -33.62 -9.72
CA LEU A 137 11.80 -35.04 -9.47
C LEU A 137 11.64 -35.76 -10.81
N GLY A 138 12.64 -35.66 -11.69
CA GLY A 138 12.52 -36.17 -13.05
C GLY A 138 13.80 -36.15 -13.89
N ASP A 139 14.67 -35.14 -13.75
CA ASP A 139 15.80 -34.99 -14.69
C ASP A 139 17.02 -35.88 -14.39
N ASP A 140 17.08 -36.52 -13.22
CA ASP A 140 18.16 -37.48 -12.89
C ASP A 140 17.77 -38.94 -13.16
N ALA A 141 16.52 -39.23 -13.53
CA ALA A 141 16.08 -40.61 -13.82
C ALA A 141 16.44 -41.08 -15.23
N ASP A 142 16.68 -40.15 -16.17
CA ASP A 142 17.03 -40.43 -17.56
C ASP A 142 18.53 -40.25 -17.86
N ARG A 143 19.37 -39.99 -16.85
CA ARG A 143 20.82 -39.96 -17.05
C ARG A 143 21.27 -41.39 -17.38
N PRO A 144 21.69 -41.69 -18.63
CA PRO A 144 22.11 -43.03 -18.99
C PRO A 144 23.32 -43.37 -18.11
N LEU A 145 23.26 -44.51 -17.41
CA LEU A 145 24.44 -45.07 -16.77
C LEU A 145 25.45 -45.32 -17.87
N ASP A 146 26.44 -44.43 -17.98
CA ASP A 146 27.61 -44.58 -18.82
C ASP A 146 28.34 -45.86 -18.39
N ARG A 147 27.96 -46.97 -19.03
CA ARG A 147 28.75 -48.19 -19.09
C ARG A 147 29.63 -48.10 -20.34
N GLY A 148 30.67 -47.27 -20.28
CA GLY A 148 31.91 -47.50 -21.04
C GLY A 148 32.73 -48.52 -20.25
N ASP A 149 32.56 -49.80 -20.54
CA ASP A 149 33.33 -50.60 -21.50
C ASP A 149 34.65 -51.11 -20.91
N ALA A 150 34.63 -52.41 -20.65
CA ALA A 150 35.76 -53.23 -20.33
C ALA A 150 36.49 -53.57 -21.64
N GLY A 151 37.44 -52.73 -22.03
CA GLY A 151 38.39 -53.04 -23.09
C GLY A 151 39.68 -53.59 -22.50
N GLY A 152 39.72 -54.91 -22.27
CA GLY A 152 40.96 -55.66 -22.17
C GLY A 152 41.61 -55.85 -23.55
N ASP A 153 42.85 -56.32 -23.51
CA ASP A 153 43.70 -56.79 -24.61
C ASP A 153 44.55 -55.70 -25.32
N HIS A 154 45.78 -55.49 -24.80
CA HIS A 154 47.04 -55.93 -25.43
C HIS A 154 48.26 -55.63 -24.54
#